data_AF-A0A9P3F0U9-F1
#
_entry.id   AF-A0A9P3F0U9-F1
#
_cell.length_a   1.000
_cell.length_b   1.000
_cell.length_c   1.000
_cell.angle_alpha   90.00
_cell.angle_beta   90.00
_cell.angle_gamma   90.00
#
_symmetry.space_group_name_H-M   'P 1'
#
loop_
_entity.id
_entity.type
_entity.pdbx_description
1 polymer ?
#
loop_
_entity_poly.entity_id
_entity_poly.type
_entity_poly.pdbx_seq_one_letter_code
_entity_poly.pdbx_strand_id
1 'polypeptide(L)'
;MATAAAQTEPSGLENISTLLDNLTSCLSGAGSSLPKSKRESPTDVSIEPPHDGISLLDTKNDLLLSYLQNLVFLVIFQLREVASSESKADENNDVDNGNPSLREEIVKKLSELRVYLDRGVRPLEGRLKYQVDKVIKAAEDADRAERGAPAPTKSKAKNAKSSSNNESGSEESSGDSESDSEGEDEEEEDIDEMAFRPNISAFAKGIKSEAQTEEKSDKKVSGDGIYRPPRIMPTALPTTERKEQRDRRPRRSNVIDEFVSAELSAAPMAEPSIGSTIVQGGRHSKTRKEREHEAQRTTYEETNFVRLAKESKKERAKRRGQGKESTFGGEEWRGLTEGADRIAKLTRRAKGSGSALEKSRKRKLNDDGPRSDGAAVGQIFEKRRKKVESWKRA
;
A
#
# COMPACT_ATOMS: atom_id res chain seq x y z
N MET A 1 2.06 -60.38 6.50
CA MET A 1 1.96 -59.03 5.92
C MET A 1 2.66 -58.05 6.86
N ALA A 2 3.77 -57.49 6.37
CA ALA A 2 4.50 -56.29 6.80
C ALA A 2 4.55 -55.95 8.30
N THR A 3 5.62 -56.40 8.97
CA THR A 3 6.15 -55.76 10.19
C THR A 3 6.96 -54.53 9.79
N ALA A 4 6.54 -53.36 10.27
CA ALA A 4 7.19 -52.08 10.04
C ALA A 4 8.62 -52.08 10.60
N ALA A 5 9.61 -51.93 9.72
CA ALA A 5 10.97 -51.64 10.10
C ALA A 5 11.06 -50.17 10.51
N ALA A 6 11.13 -49.92 11.81
CA ALA A 6 11.57 -48.64 12.34
C ALA A 6 13.03 -48.42 11.92
N GLN A 7 13.26 -47.55 10.95
CA GLN A 7 14.59 -47.03 10.68
C GLN A 7 14.98 -46.12 11.84
N THR A 8 16.00 -46.55 12.57
CA THR A 8 16.72 -45.76 13.54
C THR A 8 17.46 -44.65 12.79
N GLU A 9 16.99 -43.42 12.93
CA GLU A 9 17.77 -42.21 12.61
C GLU A 9 19.09 -42.26 13.41
N PRO A 10 20.26 -42.07 12.78
CA PRO A 10 21.50 -41.93 13.51
C PRO A 10 21.49 -40.59 14.26
N SER A 11 21.17 -40.63 15.55
CA SER A 11 21.66 -39.66 16.53
C SER A 11 23.19 -39.60 16.35
N GLY A 12 23.81 -38.48 16.04
CA GLY A 12 23.68 -37.20 16.72
C GLY A 12 25.10 -36.86 17.17
N LEU A 13 25.53 -35.64 16.90
CA LEU A 13 26.88 -35.10 17.11
C LEU A 13 27.90 -35.49 16.03
N GLU A 14 27.85 -34.83 14.87
CA GLU A 14 29.13 -34.47 14.24
C GLU A 14 29.97 -33.78 15.33
N ASN A 15 31.19 -34.26 15.57
CA ASN A 15 32.01 -33.83 16.70
C ASN A 15 32.06 -32.30 16.70
N ILE A 16 31.67 -31.66 17.80
CA ILE A 16 31.64 -30.20 17.94
C ILE A 16 33.00 -29.61 17.53
N SER A 17 34.10 -30.33 17.76
CA SER A 17 35.43 -30.01 17.26
C SER A 17 35.51 -29.88 15.73
N THR A 18 35.01 -30.86 14.97
CA THR A 18 34.97 -30.82 13.51
C THR A 18 34.10 -29.68 12.97
N LEU A 19 33.00 -29.34 13.64
CA LEU A 19 32.18 -28.18 13.28
C LEU A 19 32.90 -26.85 13.59
N LEU A 20 33.62 -26.75 14.70
CA LEU A 20 34.45 -25.58 15.03
C LEU A 20 35.63 -25.42 14.07
N ASP A 21 36.28 -26.51 13.68
CA ASP A 21 37.36 -26.52 12.68
C ASP A 21 36.83 -26.09 11.30
N ASN A 22 35.63 -26.54 10.93
CA ASN A 22 34.95 -26.08 9.72
C ASN A 22 34.60 -24.59 9.80
N LEU A 23 34.08 -24.10 10.93
CA LEU A 23 33.78 -22.68 11.12
C LEU A 23 35.03 -21.80 11.05
N THR A 24 36.15 -22.23 11.65
CA THR A 24 37.41 -21.49 11.59
C THR A 24 38.03 -21.50 10.19
N SER A 25 37.95 -22.62 9.48
CA SER A 25 38.30 -22.72 8.05
C SER A 25 37.42 -21.80 7.19
N CYS A 26 36.11 -21.76 7.43
CA CYS A 26 35.20 -20.87 6.72
C CYS A 26 35.46 -19.38 7.03
N LEU A 27 35.75 -19.03 8.29
CA LEU A 27 36.07 -17.65 8.68
C LEU A 27 37.40 -17.16 8.09
N SER A 28 38.42 -18.02 8.08
CA SER A 28 39.72 -17.70 7.48
C SER A 28 39.64 -17.66 5.94
N GLY A 29 38.85 -18.54 5.32
CA GLY A 29 38.58 -18.54 3.88
C GLY A 29 37.70 -17.37 3.42
N ALA A 30 36.78 -16.89 4.26
CA ALA A 30 35.95 -15.72 3.94
C ALA A 30 36.80 -14.46 3.76
N GLY A 31 37.89 -14.31 4.51
CA GLY A 31 38.80 -13.16 4.42
C GLY A 31 39.39 -12.93 3.02
N SER A 32 39.62 -13.99 2.24
CA SER A 32 40.14 -13.89 0.86
C SER A 32 39.04 -13.68 -0.20
N SER A 33 37.78 -13.89 0.17
CA SER A 33 36.61 -13.66 -0.69
C SER A 33 36.02 -12.25 -0.55
N LEU A 34 36.53 -11.42 0.36
CA LEU A 34 36.10 -10.03 0.45
C LEU A 34 36.56 -9.24 -0.79
N PRO A 35 35.73 -8.32 -1.29
CA PRO A 35 36.05 -7.48 -2.44
C PRO A 35 37.31 -6.64 -2.18
N LYS A 36 38.16 -6.49 -3.20
CA LYS A 36 39.38 -5.66 -3.13
C LYS A 36 39.00 -4.18 -3.11
N SER A 37 39.79 -3.32 -2.47
CA SER A 37 39.45 -1.89 -2.36
C SER A 37 39.44 -1.16 -3.72
N LYS A 38 40.18 -1.65 -4.73
CA LYS A 38 40.23 -1.05 -6.06
C LYS A 38 40.02 -2.11 -7.16
N ARG A 39 39.22 -1.77 -8.17
CA ARG A 39 39.03 -2.58 -9.39
C ARG A 39 40.27 -2.48 -10.28
N GLU A 40 40.96 -3.60 -10.48
CA GLU A 40 42.07 -3.71 -11.46
C GLU A 40 41.60 -4.44 -12.73
N SER A 41 40.52 -5.23 -12.67
CA SER A 41 39.88 -5.91 -13.81
C SER A 41 38.35 -5.74 -13.81
N PRO A 42 37.65 -5.83 -14.97
CA PRO A 42 36.19 -5.65 -15.06
C PRO A 42 35.39 -6.73 -14.30
N THR A 43 36.04 -7.83 -13.92
CA THR A 43 35.47 -8.92 -13.11
C THR A 43 35.69 -8.73 -11.61
N ASP A 44 36.49 -7.74 -11.18
CA ASP A 44 36.72 -7.51 -9.76
C ASP A 44 35.52 -6.79 -9.12
N VAL A 45 35.01 -7.35 -8.03
CA VAL A 45 34.04 -6.69 -7.16
C VAL A 45 34.84 -5.73 -6.26
N SER A 46 34.61 -4.43 -6.41
CA SER A 46 35.21 -3.40 -5.55
C SER A 46 34.21 -2.93 -4.51
N ILE A 47 34.73 -2.51 -3.35
CA ILE A 47 33.95 -1.94 -2.24
C ILE A 47 33.39 -0.56 -2.59
N GLU A 48 33.98 0.14 -3.57
CA GLU A 48 33.47 1.44 -3.99
C GLU A 48 32.16 1.27 -4.77
N PRO A 49 31.08 1.99 -4.39
CA PRO A 49 29.83 1.94 -5.11
C PRO A 49 30.05 2.31 -6.58
N PRO A 50 29.56 1.52 -7.56
CA PRO A 50 29.62 1.91 -8.95
C PRO A 50 28.89 3.24 -9.14
N HIS A 51 29.54 4.21 -9.79
CA HIS A 51 29.01 5.56 -9.99
C HIS A 51 27.64 5.57 -10.69
N ASP A 52 27.34 4.53 -11.48
CA ASP A 52 26.12 4.41 -12.29
C ASP A 52 25.21 3.21 -11.91
N GLY A 53 25.45 2.57 -10.75
CA GLY A 53 24.69 1.39 -10.31
C GLY A 53 23.46 1.68 -9.45
N ILE A 54 22.50 0.74 -9.44
CA ILE A 54 21.32 0.80 -8.58
C ILE A 54 21.76 0.49 -7.14
N SER A 55 21.97 1.52 -6.34
CA SER A 55 22.44 1.46 -4.94
C SER A 55 21.65 0.50 -4.03
N LEU A 56 20.40 0.15 -4.37
CA LEU A 56 19.61 -0.82 -3.61
C LEU A 56 20.26 -2.21 -3.56
N LEU A 57 20.91 -2.66 -4.64
CA LEU A 57 21.48 -4.01 -4.70
C LEU A 57 22.73 -4.12 -3.82
N ASP A 58 23.57 -3.09 -3.80
CA ASP A 58 24.75 -3.03 -2.93
C ASP A 58 24.34 -2.94 -1.46
N THR A 59 23.39 -2.06 -1.13
CA THR A 59 22.88 -1.94 0.25
C THR A 59 22.16 -3.21 0.71
N LYS A 60 21.51 -3.96 -0.19
CA LYS A 60 20.96 -5.29 0.13
C LYS A 60 22.07 -6.27 0.48
N ASN A 61 23.15 -6.30 -0.29
CA ASN A 61 24.29 -7.17 -0.02
C ASN A 61 24.94 -6.83 1.32
N ASP A 62 25.09 -5.53 1.64
CA ASP A 62 25.62 -5.07 2.93
C ASP A 62 24.71 -5.46 4.10
N LEU A 63 23.38 -5.31 3.94
CA LEU A 63 22.41 -5.71 4.96
C LEU A 63 22.41 -7.23 5.18
N LEU A 64 22.52 -8.02 4.12
CA LEU A 64 22.62 -9.48 4.20
C LEU A 64 23.93 -9.91 4.87
N LEU A 65 25.06 -9.25 4.53
CA LEU A 65 26.35 -9.52 5.15
C LEU A 65 26.33 -9.19 6.65
N SER A 66 25.77 -8.03 7.01
CA SER A 66 25.57 -7.66 8.41
C SER A 66 24.65 -8.63 9.15
N TYR A 67 23.61 -9.14 8.48
CA TYR A 67 22.71 -10.15 9.05
C TYR A 67 23.44 -11.47 9.34
N LEU A 68 24.23 -11.95 8.38
CA LEU A 68 25.04 -13.16 8.55
C LEU A 68 26.08 -12.99 9.65
N GLN A 69 26.74 -11.84 9.74
CA GLN A 69 27.71 -11.56 10.81
C GLN A 69 27.05 -11.64 12.20
N ASN A 70 25.88 -11.01 12.38
CA ASN A 70 25.16 -11.06 13.66
C ASN A 70 24.61 -12.46 13.98
N LEU A 71 24.27 -13.25 12.97
CA LEU A 71 23.88 -14.65 13.13
C LEU A 71 25.06 -15.50 13.61
N VAL A 72 26.23 -15.34 13.00
CA VAL A 72 27.47 -16.01 13.43
C VAL A 72 27.81 -15.64 14.87
N PHE A 73 27.66 -14.36 15.25
CA PHE A 73 27.84 -13.96 16.65
C PHE A 73 26.87 -14.67 17.59
N LEU A 74 25.59 -14.78 17.23
CA LEU A 74 24.61 -15.52 18.03
C LEU A 74 25.02 -17.00 18.20
N VAL A 75 25.48 -17.65 17.14
CA VAL A 75 25.99 -19.04 17.20
C VAL A 75 27.20 -19.15 18.12
N ILE A 76 28.16 -18.21 18.04
CA ILE A 76 29.32 -18.18 18.94
C ILE A 76 28.88 -17.98 20.40
N PHE A 77 27.90 -17.12 20.67
CA PHE A 77 27.35 -16.94 22.01
C PHE A 77 26.67 -18.20 22.54
N GLN A 78 25.87 -18.89 21.72
CA GLN A 78 25.24 -20.15 22.10
C GLN A 78 26.27 -21.24 22.39
N LEU A 79 27.32 -21.36 21.55
CA LEU A 79 28.40 -22.32 21.77
C LEU A 79 29.18 -22.00 23.06
N ARG A 80 29.41 -20.73 23.37
CA ARG A 80 30.04 -20.30 24.62
C ARG A 80 29.17 -20.57 25.84
N GLU A 81 27.86 -20.35 25.76
CA GLU A 81 26.91 -20.70 26.82
C GLU A 81 26.91 -22.21 27.09
N VAL A 82 26.84 -23.03 26.04
CA VAL A 82 26.89 -24.50 26.14
C VAL A 82 28.22 -24.97 26.77
N ALA A 83 29.37 -24.46 26.31
CA ALA A 83 30.67 -24.77 26.91
C ALA A 83 30.80 -24.30 28.38
N SER A 84 30.18 -23.17 28.73
CA SER A 84 30.13 -22.68 30.12
C SER A 84 29.17 -23.48 31.02
N SER A 85 28.23 -24.21 30.43
CA SER A 85 27.29 -25.06 31.16
C SER A 85 27.88 -26.43 31.53
N GLU A 86 28.76 -26.98 30.69
CA GLU A 86 29.51 -28.21 31.00
C GLU A 86 30.57 -28.00 32.10
N SER A 87 31.07 -26.78 32.26
CA SER A 87 32.05 -26.41 33.29
C SER A 87 31.44 -25.98 34.63
N LYS A 88 30.11 -25.87 34.73
CA LYS A 88 29.36 -25.49 35.96
C LYS A 88 28.83 -26.70 36.77
N ALA A 89 29.34 -27.90 36.51
CA ALA A 89 29.02 -29.08 37.31
C ALA A 89 29.73 -29.09 38.68
N ASP A 90 30.80 -28.31 38.85
CA ASP A 90 31.50 -28.20 40.14
C ASP A 90 31.75 -26.72 40.50
N GLU A 91 31.30 -26.39 41.71
CA GLU A 91 31.53 -25.18 42.50
C GLU A 91 30.71 -23.91 42.21
N ASN A 92 29.90 -23.59 43.22
CA ASN A 92 29.29 -22.29 43.47
C ASN A 92 30.34 -21.18 43.42
N ASN A 93 30.24 -20.27 42.46
CA ASN A 93 30.70 -18.91 42.64
C ASN A 93 29.82 -17.96 41.82
N ASP A 94 29.17 -17.04 42.54
CA ASP A 94 28.79 -15.73 42.06
C ASP A 94 29.96 -15.12 41.29
N VAL A 95 29.72 -14.73 40.03
CA VAL A 95 30.29 -13.55 39.33
C VAL A 95 29.90 -13.63 37.84
N ASP A 96 29.35 -12.50 37.38
CA ASP A 96 29.26 -12.05 35.98
C ASP A 96 27.98 -12.32 35.16
N ASN A 97 26.87 -11.72 35.62
CA ASN A 97 25.67 -11.41 34.84
C ASN A 97 25.91 -10.30 33.76
N GLY A 98 27.06 -10.30 33.09
CA GLY A 98 27.43 -9.27 32.09
C GLY A 98 27.04 -9.59 30.63
N ASN A 99 26.63 -10.83 30.33
CA ASN A 99 26.39 -11.31 28.96
C ASN A 99 24.93 -11.37 28.44
N PRO A 100 23.84 -11.24 29.25
CA PRO A 100 22.49 -11.28 28.68
C PRO A 100 22.18 -10.03 27.83
N SER A 101 22.76 -8.87 28.19
CA SER A 101 22.60 -7.61 27.47
C SER A 101 23.14 -7.69 26.04
N LEU A 102 24.35 -8.23 25.84
CA LEU A 102 24.96 -8.37 24.50
C LEU A 102 24.17 -9.35 23.62
N ARG A 103 23.67 -10.45 24.19
CA ARG A 103 22.81 -11.40 23.49
C ARG A 103 21.50 -10.74 23.07
N GLU A 104 20.87 -10.00 23.98
CA GLU A 104 19.65 -9.23 23.69
C GLU A 104 19.89 -8.16 22.61
N GLU A 105 21.03 -7.47 22.65
CA GLU A 105 21.44 -6.49 21.62
C GLU A 105 21.63 -7.14 20.24
N ILE A 106 22.24 -8.33 20.17
CA ILE A 106 22.41 -9.06 18.91
C ILE A 106 21.06 -9.52 18.36
N VAL A 107 20.19 -10.06 19.21
CA VAL A 107 18.84 -10.45 18.83
C VAL A 107 18.04 -9.25 18.35
N LYS A 108 18.18 -8.10 19.02
CA LYS A 108 17.56 -6.84 18.62
C LYS A 108 18.07 -6.39 17.25
N LYS A 109 19.38 -6.34 17.02
CA LYS A 109 19.98 -6.02 15.72
C LYS A 109 19.56 -6.98 14.61
N LEU A 110 19.46 -8.28 14.90
CA LEU A 110 18.94 -9.29 13.95
C LEU A 110 17.47 -9.02 13.58
N SER A 111 16.64 -8.67 14.57
CA SER A 111 15.24 -8.32 14.33
C SER A 111 15.10 -7.03 13.51
N GLU A 112 15.96 -6.03 13.75
CA GLU A 112 16.02 -4.78 12.98
C GLU A 112 16.44 -5.04 11.53
N LEU A 113 17.52 -5.80 11.31
CA LEU A 113 18.00 -6.18 9.98
C LEU A 113 16.95 -6.99 9.21
N ARG A 114 16.22 -7.89 9.88
CA ARG A 114 15.11 -8.62 9.26
C ARG A 114 13.98 -7.69 8.83
N VAL A 115 13.62 -6.71 9.64
CA VAL A 115 12.60 -5.71 9.28
C VAL A 115 13.07 -4.87 8.09
N TYR A 116 14.35 -4.50 8.02
CA TYR A 116 14.90 -3.77 6.88
C TYR A 116 14.85 -4.61 5.58
N LEU A 117 15.16 -5.90 5.65
CA LEU A 117 15.05 -6.79 4.48
C LEU A 117 13.59 -6.95 4.03
N ASP A 118 12.68 -7.27 4.97
CA ASP A 118 11.30 -7.63 4.62
C ASP A 118 10.44 -6.41 4.26
N ARG A 119 10.57 -5.30 4.99
CA ARG A 119 9.71 -4.11 4.81
C ARG A 119 10.42 -2.95 4.11
N GLY A 120 11.75 -2.94 4.08
CA GLY A 120 12.55 -1.96 3.35
C GLY A 120 12.90 -2.44 1.95
N VAL A 121 13.69 -3.51 1.84
CA VAL A 121 14.28 -3.96 0.56
C VAL A 121 13.23 -4.59 -0.36
N ARG A 122 12.43 -5.57 0.11
CA ARG A 122 11.47 -6.29 -0.77
C ARG A 122 10.49 -5.37 -1.52
N PRO A 123 9.86 -4.34 -0.91
CA PRO A 123 8.97 -3.45 -1.65
C PRO A 123 9.71 -2.59 -2.69
N LEU A 124 10.97 -2.21 -2.41
CA LEU A 124 11.79 -1.43 -3.34
C LEU A 124 12.22 -2.28 -4.54
N GLU A 125 12.56 -3.56 -4.31
CA GLU A 125 12.80 -4.51 -5.39
C GLU A 125 11.57 -4.69 -6.27
N GLY A 126 10.38 -4.76 -5.67
CA GLY A 126 9.13 -4.83 -6.44
C GLY A 126 8.91 -3.63 -7.36
N ARG A 127 9.31 -2.41 -6.92
CA ARG A 127 9.22 -1.18 -7.73
C ARG A 127 10.31 -1.10 -8.79
N LEU A 128 11.52 -1.55 -8.48
CA LEU A 128 12.66 -1.55 -9.38
C LEU A 128 12.70 -2.77 -10.29
N LYS A 129 11.81 -3.76 -10.10
CA LYS A 129 11.78 -5.01 -10.86
C LYS A 129 11.84 -4.78 -12.37
N TYR A 130 11.02 -3.86 -12.89
CA TYR A 130 11.03 -3.55 -14.31
C TYR A 130 12.37 -2.98 -14.79
N GLN A 131 13.00 -2.13 -13.98
CA GLN A 131 14.31 -1.54 -14.31
C GLN A 131 15.42 -2.59 -14.26
N VAL A 132 15.38 -3.47 -13.26
CA VAL A 132 16.30 -4.61 -13.13
C VAL A 132 16.12 -5.56 -14.30
N ASP A 133 14.90 -5.97 -14.63
CA ASP A 133 14.59 -6.85 -15.76
C ASP A 133 15.04 -6.22 -17.09
N LYS A 134 14.91 -4.88 -17.24
CA LYS A 134 15.38 -4.15 -18.43
C LYS A 134 16.90 -4.14 -18.55
N VAL A 135 17.62 -3.92 -17.45
CA VAL A 135 19.09 -3.93 -17.43
C VAL A 135 19.61 -5.35 -17.67
N ILE A 136 18.99 -6.36 -17.06
CA ILE A 136 19.31 -7.77 -17.31
C ILE A 136 19.11 -8.11 -18.78
N LYS A 137 17.96 -7.72 -19.36
CA LYS A 137 17.70 -7.95 -20.78
C LYS A 137 18.71 -7.23 -21.68
N ALA A 138 19.10 -6.00 -21.34
CA ALA A 138 20.13 -5.27 -22.07
C ALA A 138 21.52 -5.94 -21.96
N ALA A 139 21.88 -6.46 -20.79
CA ALA A 139 23.11 -7.21 -20.59
C ALA A 139 23.09 -8.54 -21.35
N GLU A 140 21.98 -9.28 -21.32
CA GLU A 140 21.80 -10.51 -22.10
C GLU A 140 21.86 -10.26 -23.62
N ASP A 141 21.32 -9.14 -24.08
CA ASP A 141 21.38 -8.74 -25.49
C ASP A 141 22.81 -8.30 -25.88
N ALA A 142 23.56 -7.68 -24.98
CA ALA A 142 24.98 -7.37 -25.16
C ALA A 142 25.85 -8.64 -25.20
N ASP A 143 25.67 -9.56 -24.25
CA ASP A 143 26.34 -10.86 -24.23
C ASP A 143 26.00 -11.68 -25.49
N ARG A 144 24.76 -11.60 -25.99
CA ARG A 144 24.32 -12.28 -27.21
C ARG A 144 24.91 -11.63 -28.47
N ALA A 145 25.08 -10.32 -28.47
CA ALA A 145 25.77 -9.58 -29.53
C ALA A 145 27.27 -9.90 -29.56
N GLU A 146 27.92 -9.99 -28.39
CA GLU A 146 29.31 -10.45 -28.26
C GLU A 146 29.48 -11.92 -28.68
N ARG A 147 28.46 -12.75 -28.44
CA ARG A 147 28.41 -14.16 -28.90
C ARG A 147 27.91 -14.34 -30.34
N GLY A 148 27.63 -13.26 -31.07
CA GLY A 148 27.39 -13.28 -32.52
C GLY A 148 26.08 -13.91 -33.01
N ALA A 149 24.99 -13.90 -32.23
CA ALA A 149 23.69 -14.46 -32.67
C ALA A 149 22.71 -13.37 -33.19
N PRO A 150 21.91 -13.63 -34.25
CA PRO A 150 21.00 -12.63 -34.83
C PRO A 150 19.76 -12.39 -33.96
N ALA A 151 19.41 -11.11 -33.74
CA ALA A 151 18.27 -10.69 -32.93
C ALA A 151 16.90 -10.93 -33.62
N PRO A 152 15.82 -11.26 -32.89
CA PRO A 152 14.48 -11.39 -33.48
C PRO A 152 13.89 -10.01 -33.82
N THR A 153 13.48 -9.87 -35.08
CA THR A 153 12.83 -8.68 -35.63
C THR A 153 11.44 -8.47 -35.03
N LYS A 154 11.21 -7.30 -34.42
CA LYS A 154 9.88 -6.67 -34.42
C LYS A 154 9.99 -5.24 -34.93
N SER A 155 9.32 -5.05 -36.05
CA SER A 155 9.29 -3.88 -36.91
C SER A 155 8.32 -2.81 -36.40
N LYS A 156 8.80 -1.57 -36.31
CA LYS A 156 8.18 -0.37 -36.91
C LYS A 156 9.22 0.75 -36.93
N ALA A 157 9.35 1.38 -38.10
CA ALA A 157 10.50 2.20 -38.47
C ALA A 157 10.12 3.69 -38.64
N LYS A 158 11.18 4.52 -38.58
CA LYS A 158 11.31 5.95 -38.99
C LYS A 158 10.82 6.95 -37.93
N ASN A 159 11.54 8.01 -37.57
CA ASN A 159 12.44 8.85 -38.35
C ASN A 159 13.40 9.62 -37.39
N ALA A 160 14.72 9.64 -37.64
CA ALA A 160 15.61 10.69 -37.12
C ALA A 160 16.89 10.78 -37.97
N LYS A 161 16.99 11.92 -38.66
CA LYS A 161 18.04 12.36 -39.58
C LYS A 161 19.45 12.22 -39.01
N SER A 162 20.32 11.52 -39.74
CA SER A 162 21.76 11.78 -39.75
C SER A 162 22.08 12.82 -40.83
N SER A 163 22.76 13.87 -40.40
CA SER A 163 23.38 14.89 -41.23
C SER A 163 24.65 14.37 -41.92
N SER A 164 24.69 14.35 -43.24
CA SER A 164 25.92 14.56 -44.02
C SER A 164 25.61 14.84 -45.50
N ASN A 165 26.12 15.96 -45.99
CA ASN A 165 26.25 16.37 -47.40
C ASN A 165 26.63 15.20 -48.34
N ASN A 166 26.04 15.10 -49.54
CA ASN A 166 26.50 15.80 -50.75
C ASN A 166 25.62 15.45 -51.99
N GLU A 167 25.49 16.45 -52.87
CA GLU A 167 25.29 16.38 -54.33
C GLU A 167 23.99 15.84 -54.99
N SER A 168 23.29 16.79 -55.62
CA SER A 168 22.93 16.85 -57.06
C SER A 168 21.77 16.02 -57.64
N GLY A 169 20.94 16.71 -58.45
CA GLY A 169 20.06 16.16 -59.48
C GLY A 169 18.60 15.94 -59.06
N SER A 170 17.65 16.85 -59.30
CA SER A 170 16.94 17.08 -60.58
C SER A 170 15.68 16.19 -60.76
N GLU A 171 14.53 16.86 -60.66
CA GLU A 171 13.31 16.80 -61.52
C GLU A 171 12.18 15.76 -61.28
N GLU A 172 10.98 16.37 -61.15
CA GLU A 172 9.68 16.04 -61.76
C GLU A 172 8.79 14.82 -61.41
N SER A 173 7.49 15.18 -61.35
CA SER A 173 6.28 14.43 -61.75
C SER A 173 5.80 13.27 -60.87
N SER A 174 4.68 13.45 -60.16
CA SER A 174 3.27 13.35 -60.62
C SER A 174 2.73 11.94 -60.41
N GLY A 175 1.61 11.79 -59.70
CA GLY A 175 0.97 10.48 -59.51
C GLY A 175 -0.19 10.51 -58.54
N ASP A 176 -1.30 11.06 -59.04
CA ASP A 176 -2.68 10.94 -58.56
C ASP A 176 -3.10 9.48 -58.27
N SER A 177 -3.85 9.26 -57.18
CA SER A 177 -5.05 8.40 -57.18
C SER A 177 -5.77 8.49 -55.83
N GLU A 178 -6.94 9.10 -55.88
CA GLU A 178 -8.05 8.97 -54.93
C GLU A 178 -8.47 7.51 -54.71
N SER A 179 -8.82 7.15 -53.46
CA SER A 179 -9.82 6.10 -53.19
C SER A 179 -10.41 6.29 -51.80
N ASP A 180 -11.69 6.62 -51.83
CA ASP A 180 -12.61 6.89 -50.73
C ASP A 180 -13.02 5.59 -49.99
N SER A 181 -13.06 5.61 -48.66
CA SER A 181 -13.78 4.61 -47.84
C SER A 181 -14.00 5.12 -46.42
N GLU A 182 -15.20 5.67 -46.22
CA GLU A 182 -15.84 6.02 -44.95
C GLU A 182 -15.78 4.91 -43.88
N GLY A 183 -15.46 5.29 -42.64
CA GLY A 183 -15.47 4.41 -41.47
C GLY A 183 -15.10 5.11 -40.14
N GLU A 184 -16.14 5.62 -39.46
CA GLU A 184 -16.28 5.83 -38.00
C GLU A 184 -15.05 6.37 -37.21
N ASP A 185 -15.05 7.69 -36.98
CA ASP A 185 -14.12 8.40 -36.09
C ASP A 185 -14.34 8.04 -34.60
N GLU A 186 -13.46 7.22 -34.03
CA GLU A 186 -13.09 7.32 -32.61
C GLU A 186 -11.72 8.00 -32.54
N GLU A 187 -11.71 9.29 -32.18
CA GLU A 187 -10.51 10.08 -31.93
C GLU A 187 -9.73 9.49 -30.73
N GLU A 188 -8.82 8.54 -30.99
CA GLU A 188 -7.74 8.24 -30.06
C GLU A 188 -6.76 9.43 -30.11
N GLU A 189 -6.81 10.29 -29.10
CA GLU A 189 -5.79 11.31 -28.86
C GLU A 189 -4.42 10.61 -28.79
N ASP A 190 -3.59 10.79 -29.83
CA ASP A 190 -2.19 10.39 -29.85
C ASP A 190 -1.42 11.18 -28.77
N ILE A 191 -1.42 10.65 -27.54
CA ILE A 191 -0.60 11.17 -26.45
C ILE A 191 0.85 10.88 -26.82
N ASP A 192 1.62 11.91 -27.16
CA ASP A 192 3.05 11.79 -27.46
C ASP A 192 3.80 11.14 -26.29
N GLU A 193 4.07 9.84 -26.43
CA GLU A 193 4.70 8.96 -25.44
C GLU A 193 6.16 9.37 -25.16
N MET A 194 6.71 10.32 -25.92
CA MET A 194 8.04 10.92 -25.72
C MET A 194 8.01 12.22 -24.90
N ALA A 195 6.83 12.81 -24.67
CA ALA A 195 6.65 13.97 -23.79
C ALA A 195 6.79 13.60 -22.29
N PHE A 196 6.67 12.31 -21.96
CA PHE A 196 6.80 11.78 -20.59
C PHE A 196 8.17 11.13 -20.31
N ARG A 197 9.23 11.56 -21.00
CA ARG A 197 10.60 11.14 -20.68
C ARG A 197 11.17 11.98 -19.52
N PRO A 198 11.72 11.38 -18.45
CA PRO A 198 12.44 12.14 -17.44
C PRO A 198 13.73 12.73 -18.02
N ASN A 199 14.01 13.99 -17.71
CA ASN A 199 15.24 14.69 -18.10
C ASN A 199 16.47 14.02 -17.46
N ILE A 200 17.14 13.14 -18.21
CA ILE A 200 18.41 12.51 -17.85
C ILE A 200 19.57 13.53 -17.70
N SER A 201 19.44 14.71 -18.31
CA SER A 201 20.39 15.82 -18.16
C SER A 201 20.36 16.49 -16.79
N ALA A 202 19.31 16.27 -15.98
CA ALA A 202 19.25 16.74 -14.59
C ALA A 202 20.02 15.82 -13.62
N PHE A 203 20.36 14.60 -14.04
CA PHE A 203 21.17 13.65 -13.25
C PHE A 203 22.66 13.78 -13.52
N ALA A 204 23.06 14.28 -14.69
CA ALA A 204 24.44 14.66 -14.93
C ALA A 204 24.75 15.95 -14.16
N LYS A 205 25.36 15.82 -12.98
CA LYS A 205 25.88 16.93 -12.18
C LYS A 205 27.07 17.56 -12.92
N GLY A 206 26.80 18.27 -14.01
CA GLY A 206 27.72 19.25 -14.55
C GLY A 206 27.81 20.39 -13.56
N ILE A 207 28.99 20.59 -12.98
CA ILE A 207 29.31 21.80 -12.22
C ILE A 207 29.15 22.97 -13.20
N LYS A 208 27.98 23.61 -13.20
CA LYS A 208 27.80 24.92 -13.80
C LYS A 208 27.94 25.94 -12.69
N SER A 209 28.96 26.77 -12.84
CA SER A 209 29.19 27.96 -12.04
C SER A 209 27.93 28.82 -11.99
N GLU A 210 27.61 29.26 -10.78
CA GLU A 210 26.55 30.21 -10.46
C GLU A 210 26.78 31.53 -11.22
N ALA A 211 26.24 31.63 -12.43
CA ALA A 211 26.05 32.89 -13.10
C ALA A 211 24.87 32.76 -14.07
N GLN A 212 23.82 33.52 -13.76
CA GLN A 212 22.63 33.77 -14.58
C GLN A 212 21.60 32.63 -14.63
N THR A 213 20.54 32.76 -13.83
CA THR A 213 19.21 33.23 -14.30
C THR A 213 18.17 32.90 -13.23
N GLU A 214 17.94 33.82 -12.30
CA GLU A 214 16.65 33.90 -11.61
C GLU A 214 15.89 35.08 -12.21
N GLU A 215 14.87 34.80 -13.01
CA GLU A 215 13.80 35.77 -13.27
C GLU A 215 12.44 35.13 -13.01
N LYS A 216 11.65 35.89 -12.23
CA LYS A 216 10.21 35.78 -11.91
C LYS A 216 9.90 34.89 -10.70
N SER A 217 9.24 35.38 -9.65
CA SER A 217 8.64 36.69 -9.39
C SER A 217 8.31 36.73 -7.90
N ASP A 218 8.83 37.70 -7.15
CA ASP A 218 8.32 37.94 -5.81
C ASP A 218 8.06 39.42 -5.54
N LYS A 219 6.83 39.66 -5.08
CA LYS A 219 6.33 40.98 -4.69
C LYS A 219 7.19 41.48 -3.53
N LYS A 220 7.88 42.59 -3.76
CA LYS A 220 8.54 43.39 -2.73
C LYS A 220 7.58 43.69 -1.59
N VAL A 221 7.88 43.17 -0.40
CA VAL A 221 7.44 43.76 0.87
C VAL A 221 8.67 44.47 1.43
N SER A 222 8.67 45.79 1.34
CA SER A 222 9.63 46.64 2.04
C SER A 222 9.42 46.50 3.55
N GLY A 223 10.47 46.16 4.32
CA GLY A 223 10.41 46.28 5.77
C GLY A 223 11.46 45.47 6.54
N ASP A 224 12.22 46.21 7.35
CA ASP A 224 13.03 45.86 8.52
C ASP A 224 14.04 44.72 8.40
N GLY A 225 15.32 45.01 8.65
CA GLY A 225 16.44 44.05 8.77
C GLY A 225 16.32 43.05 9.93
N ILE A 226 15.10 42.65 10.29
CA ILE A 226 14.75 41.70 11.31
C ILE A 226 14.49 40.37 10.61
N TYR A 227 15.45 39.45 10.76
CA TYR A 227 15.36 38.10 10.21
C TYR A 227 14.09 37.39 10.69
N ARG A 228 13.26 36.99 9.73
CA ARG A 228 12.08 36.15 9.97
C ARG A 228 12.36 34.76 9.43
N PRO A 229 12.32 33.71 10.27
CA PRO A 229 12.58 32.36 9.84
C PRO A 229 11.49 31.88 8.85
N PRO A 230 11.87 30.98 7.92
CA PRO A 230 10.97 30.49 6.88
C PRO A 230 9.80 29.71 7.49
N ARG A 231 8.58 30.02 7.04
CA ARG A 231 7.36 29.29 7.44
C ARG A 231 7.21 28.04 6.59
N ILE A 232 7.66 26.89 7.11
CA ILE A 232 7.53 25.60 6.44
C ILE A 232 6.07 25.11 6.55
N MET A 233 5.43 24.89 5.40
CA MET A 233 4.11 24.22 5.36
C MET A 233 4.29 22.75 5.77
N PRO A 234 3.39 22.16 6.57
CA PRO A 234 3.50 20.76 6.95
C PRO A 234 3.43 19.86 5.72
N THR A 235 4.58 19.35 5.29
CA THR A 235 4.73 18.33 4.26
C THR A 235 4.46 16.97 4.91
N ALA A 236 3.41 16.27 4.48
CA ALA A 236 3.14 14.93 4.99
C ALA A 236 4.30 14.00 4.61
N LEU A 237 4.83 13.26 5.59
CA LEU A 237 5.83 12.22 5.35
C LEU A 237 5.26 11.15 4.39
N PRO A 238 6.04 10.61 3.45
CA PRO A 238 5.61 9.52 2.60
C PRO A 238 5.42 8.24 3.44
N THR A 239 4.19 7.99 3.91
CA THR A 239 3.84 6.76 4.60
C THR A 239 3.80 5.60 3.60
N THR A 240 4.42 4.47 3.94
CA THR A 240 4.61 3.28 3.07
C THR A 240 3.34 2.47 2.81
N GLU A 241 2.21 2.87 3.39
CA GLU A 241 0.91 2.25 3.15
C GLU A 241 0.19 3.01 2.04
N ARG A 242 -0.04 2.35 0.91
CA ARG A 242 -1.01 2.79 -0.08
C ARG A 242 -2.35 2.81 0.65
N LYS A 243 -2.78 3.97 1.14
CA LYS A 243 -4.15 4.15 1.65
C LYS A 243 -5.07 3.78 0.51
N GLU A 244 -5.54 2.53 0.47
CA GLU A 244 -6.74 2.19 -0.26
C GLU A 244 -7.77 3.24 0.14
N GLN A 245 -8.33 3.96 -0.84
CA GLN A 245 -9.45 4.84 -0.55
C GLN A 245 -10.47 3.94 0.13
N ARG A 246 -10.62 4.09 1.45
CA ARG A 246 -11.67 3.37 2.19
C ARG A 246 -12.94 3.66 1.43
N ASP A 247 -13.54 2.62 0.86
CA ASP A 247 -14.82 2.73 0.18
C ASP A 247 -15.72 3.53 1.10
N ARG A 248 -16.16 4.70 0.60
CA ARG A 248 -17.01 5.61 1.38
C ARG A 248 -18.21 4.78 1.79
N ARG A 249 -18.26 4.43 3.08
CA ARG A 249 -19.36 3.65 3.63
C ARG A 249 -20.66 4.28 3.15
N PRO A 250 -21.63 3.47 2.66
CA PRO A 250 -22.88 4.02 2.17
C PRO A 250 -23.47 4.91 3.27
N ARG A 251 -23.75 6.17 2.92
CA ARG A 251 -24.24 7.15 3.88
C ARG A 251 -25.55 6.64 4.44
N ARG A 252 -25.62 6.46 5.75
CA ARG A 252 -26.87 6.13 6.46
C ARG A 252 -27.89 7.23 6.18
N SER A 253 -29.16 6.87 6.03
CA SER A 253 -30.25 7.82 5.89
C SER A 253 -30.60 8.39 7.26
N ASN A 254 -30.47 9.70 7.44
CA ASN A 254 -30.74 10.40 8.70
C ASN A 254 -32.15 10.09 9.24
N VAL A 255 -33.18 10.05 8.38
CA VAL A 255 -34.58 9.78 8.76
C VAL A 255 -34.75 8.40 9.40
N ILE A 256 -34.10 7.36 8.85
CA ILE A 256 -34.17 6.01 9.43
C ILE A 256 -33.42 5.98 10.76
N ASP A 257 -32.29 6.67 10.87
CA ASP A 257 -31.51 6.72 12.10
C ASP A 257 -32.30 7.41 13.23
N GLU A 258 -32.98 8.51 12.89
CA GLU A 258 -33.90 9.21 13.79
C GLU A 258 -35.05 8.30 14.24
N PHE A 259 -35.76 7.68 13.30
CA PHE A 259 -36.84 6.71 13.59
C PHE A 259 -36.36 5.56 14.49
N VAL A 260 -35.18 5.00 14.20
CA VAL A 260 -34.60 3.94 15.03
C VAL A 260 -34.29 4.46 16.44
N SER A 261 -33.73 5.66 16.55
CA SER A 261 -33.33 6.24 17.84
C SER A 261 -34.49 6.73 18.70
N ALA A 262 -35.55 7.26 18.08
CA ALA A 262 -36.68 7.87 18.77
C ALA A 262 -37.84 6.89 19.01
N GLU A 263 -38.14 6.01 18.04
CA GLU A 263 -39.35 5.18 18.08
C GLU A 263 -39.05 3.69 18.36
N LEU A 264 -38.00 3.12 17.75
CA LEU A 264 -37.69 1.69 17.91
C LEU A 264 -36.80 1.39 19.12
N SER A 265 -35.91 2.32 19.48
CA SER A 265 -34.95 2.16 20.55
C SER A 265 -35.59 2.56 21.88
N ALA A 266 -35.58 1.64 22.85
CA ALA A 266 -35.96 1.95 24.23
C ALA A 266 -34.85 2.69 25.02
N ALA A 267 -33.70 2.95 24.40
CA ALA A 267 -32.60 3.64 25.06
C ALA A 267 -32.90 5.15 25.19
N PRO A 268 -32.70 5.76 26.37
CA PRO A 268 -32.91 7.20 26.55
C PRO A 268 -31.89 8.00 25.72
N MET A 269 -32.36 8.99 24.98
CA MET A 269 -31.49 9.92 24.26
C MET A 269 -31.14 11.13 25.13
N ALA A 270 -29.87 11.54 25.10
CA ALA A 270 -29.40 12.71 25.82
C ALA A 270 -29.85 13.99 25.09
N GLU A 271 -30.87 14.65 25.62
CA GLU A 271 -31.31 15.96 25.13
C GLU A 271 -30.52 17.10 25.80
N PRO A 272 -30.17 18.15 25.04
CA PRO A 272 -29.49 19.30 25.60
C PRO A 272 -30.45 20.15 26.44
N SER A 273 -29.88 20.94 27.36
CA SER A 273 -30.65 22.01 27.99
C SER A 273 -31.20 23.00 26.94
N ILE A 274 -32.44 23.44 27.12
CA ILE A 274 -33.20 24.29 26.17
C ILE A 274 -32.42 25.55 25.78
N GLY A 275 -31.63 26.12 26.70
CA GLY A 275 -30.85 27.34 26.44
C GLY A 275 -29.50 27.12 25.76
N SER A 276 -28.95 25.90 25.76
CA SER A 276 -27.58 25.65 25.25
C SER A 276 -27.53 25.52 23.72
N THR A 277 -28.68 25.32 23.08
CA THR A 277 -28.81 25.17 21.63
C THR A 277 -28.91 26.51 20.90
N ILE A 278 -29.25 27.60 21.61
CA ILE A 278 -29.48 28.90 21.02
C ILE A 278 -28.15 29.62 20.80
N VAL A 279 -27.95 30.12 19.57
CA VAL A 279 -26.72 30.79 19.12
C VAL A 279 -27.03 32.21 18.68
N GLN A 280 -26.08 33.13 18.89
CA GLN A 280 -26.17 34.53 18.47
C GLN A 280 -27.47 35.21 18.95
N GLY A 281 -27.85 34.96 20.21
CA GLY A 281 -29.00 35.60 20.84
C GLY A 281 -30.35 35.28 20.16
N GLY A 282 -30.53 34.05 19.65
CA GLY A 282 -31.79 33.63 19.04
C GLY A 282 -31.84 33.70 17.52
N ARG A 283 -30.77 34.17 16.87
CA ARG A 283 -30.69 34.21 15.39
C ARG A 283 -30.58 32.82 14.76
N HIS A 284 -30.01 31.87 15.48
CA HIS A 284 -29.81 30.50 15.01
C HIS A 284 -29.94 29.52 16.18
N SER A 285 -30.48 28.34 15.90
CA SER A 285 -30.57 27.22 16.83
C SER A 285 -29.76 26.06 16.28
N LYS A 286 -28.82 25.54 17.08
CA LYS A 286 -27.96 24.41 16.70
C LYS A 286 -28.79 23.17 16.42
N THR A 287 -28.58 22.59 15.25
CA THR A 287 -29.15 21.29 14.91
C THR A 287 -28.45 20.16 15.67
N ARG A 288 -29.05 18.97 15.69
CA ARG A 288 -28.44 17.77 16.29
C ARG A 288 -27.03 17.51 15.72
N LYS A 289 -26.88 17.59 14.40
CA LYS A 289 -25.60 17.39 13.70
C LYS A 289 -24.57 18.47 13.98
N GLU A 290 -24.98 19.74 14.06
CA GLU A 290 -24.08 20.85 14.42
C GLU A 290 -23.57 20.71 15.85
N ARG A 291 -24.43 20.27 16.78
CA ARG A 291 -24.07 19.99 18.17
C ARG A 291 -23.07 18.83 18.30
N GLU A 292 -23.28 17.75 17.56
CA GLU A 292 -22.33 16.63 17.52
C GLU A 292 -20.96 17.07 16.97
N HIS A 293 -20.93 17.92 15.94
CA HIS A 293 -19.67 18.46 15.40
C HIS A 293 -18.95 19.38 16.40
N GLU A 294 -19.69 20.21 17.14
CA GLU A 294 -19.11 21.03 18.22
C GLU A 294 -18.58 20.14 19.36
N ALA A 295 -19.31 19.11 19.77
CA ALA A 295 -18.84 18.14 20.76
C ALA A 295 -17.57 17.38 20.30
N GLN A 296 -17.47 17.06 19.00
CA GLN A 296 -16.24 16.50 18.43
C GLN A 296 -15.09 17.50 18.47
N ARG A 297 -15.37 18.78 18.24
CA ARG A 297 -14.38 19.85 18.35
C ARG A 297 -13.92 20.02 19.79
N THR A 298 -14.82 20.06 20.77
CA THR A 298 -14.46 20.21 22.19
C THR A 298 -13.69 19.01 22.69
N THR A 299 -14.12 17.78 22.37
CA THR A 299 -13.36 16.57 22.72
C THR A 299 -11.96 16.57 22.10
N TYR A 300 -11.80 17.02 20.85
CA TYR A 300 -10.48 17.19 20.25
C TYR A 300 -9.62 18.25 20.98
N GLU A 301 -10.21 19.40 21.33
CA GLU A 301 -9.52 20.47 22.04
C GLU A 301 -9.11 20.04 23.46
N GLU A 302 -9.96 19.28 24.15
CA GLU A 302 -9.71 18.73 25.49
C GLU A 302 -8.66 17.62 25.47
N THR A 303 -8.76 16.68 24.53
CA THR A 303 -7.81 15.56 24.42
C THR A 303 -6.41 16.02 24.04
N ASN A 304 -6.28 17.02 23.17
CA ASN A 304 -4.99 17.52 22.70
C ASN A 304 -4.54 18.80 23.42
N PHE A 305 -5.33 19.33 24.34
CA PHE A 305 -5.10 20.58 25.07
C PHE A 305 -4.72 21.78 24.17
N VAL A 306 -5.24 21.81 22.93
CA VAL A 306 -4.95 22.84 21.93
C VAL A 306 -6.27 23.35 21.35
N ARG A 307 -6.45 24.68 21.33
CA ARG A 307 -7.63 25.31 20.72
C ARG A 307 -7.52 25.30 19.20
N LEU A 308 -8.58 24.85 18.54
CA LEU A 308 -8.67 24.95 17.07
C LEU A 308 -8.93 26.40 16.66
N ALA A 309 -8.31 26.81 15.55
CA ALA A 309 -8.60 28.11 14.95
C ALA A 309 -10.08 28.23 14.56
N LYS A 310 -10.58 29.47 14.45
CA LYS A 310 -11.91 29.71 13.87
C LYS A 310 -11.93 29.25 12.41
N GLU A 311 -13.10 28.81 11.93
CA GLU A 311 -13.28 28.31 10.56
C GLU A 311 -12.60 29.23 9.54
N SER A 312 -11.81 28.64 8.63
CA SER A 312 -11.14 29.41 7.59
C SER A 312 -12.15 30.00 6.61
N LYS A 313 -11.79 31.09 5.91
CA LYS A 313 -12.63 31.68 4.84
C LYS A 313 -13.04 30.64 3.80
N LYS A 314 -12.15 29.69 3.50
CA LYS A 314 -12.40 28.55 2.60
C LYS A 314 -13.44 27.58 3.14
N GLU A 315 -13.34 27.23 4.42
CA GLU A 315 -14.29 26.32 5.09
C GLU A 315 -15.67 26.96 5.22
N ARG A 316 -15.71 28.25 5.58
CA ARG A 316 -16.95 29.02 5.63
C ARG A 316 -17.63 29.11 4.27
N ALA A 317 -16.86 29.29 3.19
CA ALA A 317 -17.40 29.28 1.82
C ALA A 317 -17.93 27.88 1.45
N LYS A 318 -17.20 26.81 1.79
CA LYS A 318 -17.65 25.43 1.57
C LYS A 318 -18.93 25.10 2.34
N ARG A 319 -19.01 25.49 3.62
CA ARG A 319 -20.21 25.30 4.46
C ARG A 319 -21.41 26.03 3.88
N ARG A 320 -21.23 27.24 3.36
CA ARG A 320 -22.28 27.99 2.64
C ARG A 320 -22.66 27.34 1.31
N GLY A 321 -21.70 26.74 0.62
CA GLY A 321 -21.89 26.07 -0.67
C GLY A 321 -22.53 24.68 -0.59
N GLN A 322 -22.61 24.05 0.60
CA GLN A 322 -23.24 22.74 0.78
C GLN A 322 -24.78 22.76 0.70
N GLY A 323 -25.37 23.83 0.16
CA GLY A 323 -26.80 24.05 0.12
C GLY A 323 -27.31 24.56 1.47
N LYS A 324 -28.26 25.48 1.41
CA LYS A 324 -28.95 25.96 2.60
C LYS A 324 -29.96 24.88 2.99
N GLU A 325 -29.50 23.89 3.75
CA GLU A 325 -30.40 22.99 4.46
C GLU A 325 -31.37 23.84 5.27
N SER A 326 -32.67 23.66 5.03
CA SER A 326 -33.70 24.40 5.73
C SER A 326 -33.66 23.96 7.19
N THR A 327 -33.17 24.84 8.05
CA THR A 327 -33.13 24.63 9.49
C THR A 327 -34.23 25.49 10.07
N PHE A 328 -35.15 24.85 10.78
CA PHE A 328 -36.28 25.51 11.40
C PHE A 328 -36.44 24.97 12.81
N GLY A 329 -36.43 25.86 13.81
CA GLY A 329 -36.59 25.47 15.21
C GLY A 329 -35.48 24.58 15.79
N GLY A 330 -34.33 24.46 15.11
CA GLY A 330 -33.26 23.55 15.52
C GLY A 330 -33.38 22.15 14.91
N GLU A 331 -34.44 21.91 14.15
CA GLU A 331 -34.63 20.69 13.37
C GLU A 331 -34.21 20.90 11.91
N GLU A 332 -33.82 19.80 11.29
CA GLU A 332 -33.28 19.75 9.94
C GLU A 332 -34.37 19.28 8.97
N TRP A 333 -34.96 20.22 8.23
CA TRP A 333 -35.94 19.91 7.21
C TRP A 333 -35.23 19.64 5.89
N ARG A 334 -35.34 18.41 5.40
CA ARG A 334 -34.80 17.99 4.10
C ARG A 334 -35.93 17.88 3.09
N GLY A 335 -35.61 18.15 1.82
CA GLY A 335 -36.52 17.84 0.73
C GLY A 335 -36.79 16.34 0.69
N LEU A 336 -38.07 15.95 0.60
CA LEU A 336 -38.48 14.53 0.60
C LEU A 336 -37.75 13.72 -0.49
N THR A 337 -37.40 14.36 -1.60
CA THR A 337 -36.73 13.74 -2.75
C THR A 337 -35.29 13.31 -2.48
N GLU A 338 -34.50 14.05 -1.70
CA GLU A 338 -33.05 13.78 -1.50
C GLU A 338 -32.80 12.57 -0.57
N GLY A 339 -33.78 12.21 0.26
CA GLY A 339 -33.72 11.10 1.22
C GLY A 339 -34.55 9.88 0.82
N ALA A 340 -35.67 10.06 0.14
CA ALA A 340 -36.64 8.99 -0.14
C ALA A 340 -36.06 7.87 -0.99
N ASP A 341 -35.26 8.18 -2.02
CA ASP A 341 -34.67 7.14 -2.88
C ASP A 341 -33.70 6.23 -2.13
N ARG A 342 -33.00 6.76 -1.12
CA ARG A 342 -32.12 5.96 -0.25
C ARG A 342 -32.92 5.07 0.68
N ILE A 343 -34.00 5.59 1.25
CA ILE A 343 -34.94 4.80 2.05
C ILE A 343 -35.49 3.67 1.17
N ALA A 344 -35.97 3.98 -0.04
CA ALA A 344 -36.44 3.00 -1.00
C ALA A 344 -35.36 1.97 -1.35
N LYS A 345 -34.09 2.37 -1.54
CA LYS A 345 -32.99 1.43 -1.81
C LYS A 345 -32.68 0.52 -0.61
N LEU A 346 -32.77 1.05 0.62
CA LEU A 346 -32.54 0.29 1.86
C LEU A 346 -33.71 -0.65 2.18
N THR A 347 -34.95 -0.24 1.90
CA THR A 347 -36.15 -1.06 2.12
C THR A 347 -36.44 -2.02 0.98
N ARG A 348 -35.90 -1.76 -0.23
CA ARG A 348 -35.95 -2.71 -1.34
C ARG A 348 -35.27 -4.00 -0.92
N ARG A 349 -36.09 -5.04 -0.73
CA ARG A 349 -35.63 -6.41 -0.60
C ARG A 349 -34.67 -6.73 -1.75
N ALA A 350 -33.46 -7.19 -1.45
CA ALA A 350 -32.49 -7.54 -2.47
C ALA A 350 -33.14 -8.49 -3.50
N LYS A 351 -33.29 -8.02 -4.73
CA LYS A 351 -33.92 -8.75 -5.84
C LYS A 351 -33.00 -9.93 -6.17
N GLY A 352 -33.27 -11.08 -5.56
CA GLY A 352 -32.39 -12.26 -5.58
C GLY A 352 -32.06 -12.86 -4.21
N SER A 353 -32.56 -12.30 -3.10
CA SER A 353 -32.20 -12.78 -1.75
C SER A 353 -32.82 -14.16 -1.45
N GLY A 354 -32.00 -15.18 -1.64
CA GLY A 354 -32.15 -16.51 -1.07
C GLY A 354 -32.95 -17.50 -1.91
N SER A 355 -32.30 -18.64 -2.17
CA SER A 355 -32.98 -19.89 -2.51
C SER A 355 -34.17 -20.11 -1.57
N ALA A 356 -35.23 -20.79 -2.03
CA ALA A 356 -36.41 -21.07 -1.22
C ALA A 356 -36.05 -21.71 0.15
N LEU A 357 -34.95 -22.45 0.20
CA LEU A 357 -34.38 -23.01 1.42
C LEU A 357 -33.91 -21.92 2.41
N GLU A 358 -33.18 -20.92 1.94
CA GLU A 358 -32.69 -19.83 2.79
C GLU A 358 -33.84 -18.94 3.28
N LYS A 359 -34.86 -18.73 2.43
CA LYS A 359 -36.12 -18.07 2.82
C LYS A 359 -36.91 -18.90 3.85
N SER A 360 -36.83 -20.22 3.80
CA SER A 360 -37.46 -21.10 4.80
C SER A 360 -36.70 -21.08 6.13
N ARG A 361 -35.37 -21.08 6.10
CA ARG A 361 -34.53 -21.07 7.31
C ARG A 361 -34.59 -19.73 8.04
N LYS A 362 -34.75 -18.62 7.31
CA LYS A 362 -34.93 -17.27 7.90
C LYS A 362 -36.34 -17.07 8.48
N ARG A 363 -37.34 -17.81 8.00
CA ARG A 363 -38.63 -17.91 8.66
C ARG A 363 -38.47 -18.88 9.84
N LYS A 364 -38.22 -18.35 11.05
CA LYS A 364 -38.43 -19.16 12.25
C LYS A 364 -39.89 -19.64 12.22
N LEU A 365 -40.11 -20.88 12.66
CA LEU A 365 -41.44 -21.45 12.85
C LEU A 365 -42.11 -20.65 13.97
N ASN A 366 -42.71 -19.52 13.62
CA ASN A 366 -43.65 -18.84 14.51
C ASN A 366 -44.89 -19.72 14.59
N ASP A 367 -45.53 -19.79 15.76
CA ASP A 367 -46.79 -20.52 16.03
C ASP A 367 -47.96 -20.07 15.14
N ASP A 368 -47.79 -19.04 14.33
CA ASP A 368 -48.70 -18.73 13.23
C ASP A 368 -48.41 -19.67 12.05
N GLY A 369 -49.08 -20.82 12.08
CA GLY A 369 -49.24 -21.71 10.93
C GLY A 369 -49.70 -20.95 9.68
N PRO A 370 -49.53 -21.52 8.47
CA PRO A 370 -49.78 -20.84 7.21
C PRO A 370 -51.21 -20.30 7.15
N ARG A 371 -51.38 -19.01 7.43
CA ARG A 371 -52.62 -18.29 7.16
C ARG A 371 -52.81 -18.29 5.65
N SER A 372 -53.82 -19.03 5.20
CA SER A 372 -54.57 -18.72 3.98
C SER A 372 -53.85 -18.89 2.64
N ASP A 373 -52.98 -19.88 2.47
CA ASP A 373 -52.71 -20.38 1.12
C ASP A 373 -52.54 -21.90 1.14
N GLY A 374 -53.57 -22.59 0.63
CA GLY A 374 -53.87 -24.02 0.80
C GLY A 374 -52.90 -24.99 0.10
N ALA A 375 -51.59 -24.77 0.22
CA ALA A 375 -50.59 -25.76 -0.16
C ALA A 375 -50.47 -26.81 0.95
N ALA A 376 -51.51 -27.66 1.04
CA ALA A 376 -51.56 -28.79 1.94
C ALA A 376 -50.32 -29.69 1.77
N VAL A 377 -49.83 -30.19 2.89
CA VAL A 377 -48.67 -31.10 3.05
C VAL A 377 -48.65 -32.25 2.02
N GLY A 378 -49.79 -32.63 1.45
CA GLY A 378 -49.92 -33.61 0.36
C GLY A 378 -49.26 -33.23 -0.98
N GLN A 379 -49.19 -31.95 -1.35
CA GLN A 379 -48.60 -31.57 -2.65
C GLN A 379 -47.09 -31.84 -2.72
N ILE A 380 -46.39 -31.76 -1.59
CA ILE A 380 -44.96 -32.08 -1.52
C ILE A 380 -44.75 -33.59 -1.71
N PHE A 381 -45.64 -34.40 -1.12
CA PHE A 381 -45.63 -35.85 -1.27
C PHE A 381 -45.93 -36.28 -2.70
N GLU A 382 -46.96 -35.70 -3.34
CA GLU A 382 -47.30 -35.97 -4.73
C GLU A 382 -46.19 -35.58 -5.71
N LYS A 383 -45.52 -34.44 -5.49
CA LYS A 383 -44.36 -34.03 -6.29
C LYS A 383 -43.21 -35.02 -6.15
N ARG A 384 -42.97 -35.53 -4.93
CA ARG A 384 -41.92 -36.53 -4.67
C ARG A 384 -42.27 -37.87 -5.31
N ARG A 385 -43.53 -38.30 -5.22
CA ARG A 385 -44.05 -39.52 -5.86
C ARG A 385 -43.90 -39.45 -7.37
N LYS A 386 -44.33 -38.36 -8.02
CA LYS A 386 -44.19 -38.18 -9.48
C LYS A 386 -42.73 -38.24 -9.93
N LYS A 387 -41.80 -37.70 -9.14
CA LYS A 387 -40.35 -37.73 -9.46
C LYS A 387 -39.75 -39.14 -9.32
N VAL A 388 -40.20 -39.91 -8.33
CA VAL A 388 -39.81 -41.31 -8.17
C VAL A 388 -40.40 -42.18 -9.26
N GLU A 389 -41.66 -41.96 -9.64
CA GLU A 389 -42.29 -42.66 -10.77
C GLU A 389 -41.59 -42.36 -12.10
N SER A 390 -41.13 -41.12 -12.32
CA SER A 390 -40.35 -40.80 -13.53
C SER A 390 -38.98 -41.48 -13.56
N TRP A 391 -38.32 -41.65 -12.41
CA TRP A 391 -37.06 -42.40 -12.33
C TRP A 391 -37.23 -43.91 -12.47
N LYS A 392 -38.43 -44.45 -12.23
CA LYS A 392 -38.73 -45.87 -12.48
C LYS A 392 -39.11 -46.18 -13.93
N ARG A 393 -39.38 -45.14 -14.75
CA ARG A 393 -39.71 -45.29 -16.18
C ARG A 393 -38.54 -45.00 -17.12
N ALA A 394 -37.44 -44.45 -16.61
CA ALA A 394 -36.15 -44.38 -17.30
C ALA A 394 -35.29 -45.55 -16.84
#